data_AF-A0A2S7JSK8-F1
#
_entry.id   AF-A0A2S7JSK8-F1
#
_cell.length_a   1.000
_cell.length_b   1.000
_cell.length_c   1.000
_cell.angle_alpha   90.00
_cell.angle_beta   90.00
_cell.angle_gamma   90.00
#
_symmetry.space_group_name_H-M   'P 1'
#
loop_
_entity.id
_entity.type
_entity.pdbx_description
1 polymer ?
#
loop_
_entity_poly.entity_id
_entity_poly.type
_entity_poly.pdbx_seq_one_letter_code
_entity_poly.pdbx_strand_id
1 'polypeptide(L)'
;MNASAQLDTKPWWTHGHVWLIIAGPAAVVVAGFVTLAIAIRIPDPVVAEDYYRRGLEINKTLAEQKALAPAMQARNHAATPVVSEGSATSTPAQKP
;
A
#
# COMPACT_ATOMS: atom_id res chain seq x y z
N MET A 1 10.82 53.95 57.55
CA MET A 1 11.89 53.29 56.77
C MET A 1 11.25 52.85 55.46
N ASN A 2 11.44 53.62 54.39
CA ASN A 2 10.78 53.34 53.11
C ASN A 2 11.74 52.49 52.27
N ALA A 3 11.40 51.22 52.05
CA ALA A 3 12.17 50.35 51.19
C ALA A 3 11.91 50.71 49.72
N SER A 4 12.95 51.16 49.01
CA SER A 4 12.90 51.35 47.57
C SER A 4 12.85 49.97 46.91
N ALA A 5 11.77 49.65 46.20
CA ALA A 5 11.70 48.45 45.38
C ALA A 5 12.72 48.58 44.24
N GLN A 6 13.83 47.84 44.35
CA GLN A 6 14.84 47.79 43.30
C GLN A 6 14.25 47.06 42.09
N LEU A 7 13.97 47.79 41.02
CA LEU A 7 13.47 47.20 39.78
C LEU A 7 14.58 46.34 39.17
N ASP A 8 14.33 45.04 39.08
CA ASP A 8 15.26 44.10 38.48
C ASP A 8 15.40 44.45 36.99
N THR A 9 16.53 45.09 36.64
CA THR A 9 16.76 45.66 35.29
C THR A 9 17.41 44.64 34.35
N LYS A 10 17.32 43.35 34.70
CA LYS A 10 17.95 42.30 33.91
C LYS A 10 17.33 42.25 32.52
N PRO A 11 18.12 42.12 31.45
CA PRO A 11 17.56 42.09 30.11
C PRO A 11 16.65 40.89 29.90
N TRP A 12 15.53 41.10 29.17
CA TRP A 12 14.46 40.12 29.01
C TRP A 12 14.95 38.79 28.43
N TRP A 13 15.91 38.80 27.49
CA TRP A 13 16.44 37.60 26.84
C TRP A 13 17.22 36.66 27.77
N THR A 14 17.58 37.12 28.97
CA THR A 14 18.27 36.30 29.98
C THR A 14 17.31 35.36 30.72
N HIS A 15 16.00 35.57 30.60
CA HIS A 15 14.99 34.77 31.28
C HIS A 15 14.59 33.56 30.44
N GLY A 16 14.82 32.34 30.96
CA GLY A 16 14.55 31.11 30.22
C GLY A 16 13.09 30.92 29.81
N HIS A 17 12.12 31.43 30.58
CA HIS A 17 10.70 31.34 30.25
C HIS A 17 10.32 32.11 28.97
N VAL A 18 11.02 33.19 28.65
CA VAL A 18 10.81 33.94 27.40
C VAL A 18 11.11 33.04 26.20
N TRP A 19 12.17 32.25 26.27
CA TRP A 19 12.51 31.28 25.23
C TRP A 19 11.46 30.17 25.08
N LEU A 20 10.81 29.74 26.17
CA LEU A 20 9.73 28.75 26.10
C LEU A 20 8.51 29.30 25.33
N ILE A 21 8.20 30.59 25.49
CA ILE A 21 7.12 31.26 24.74
C ILE A 21 7.50 31.41 23.27
N ILE A 22 8.75 31.79 22.97
CA ILE A 22 9.25 31.96 21.59
C ILE A 22 9.40 30.61 20.88
N ALA A 23 9.73 29.54 21.62
CA ALA A 23 9.99 28.21 21.06
C ALA A 23 8.78 27.63 20.32
N GLY A 24 7.55 27.85 20.83
CA GLY A 24 6.34 27.36 20.17
C GLY A 24 6.17 27.91 18.74
N PRO A 25 6.07 29.23 18.57
CA PRO A 25 6.04 29.87 17.24
C PRO A 25 7.27 29.56 16.37
N ALA A 26 8.47 29.54 16.95
CA ALA A 26 9.67 29.22 16.19
C ALA A 26 9.65 27.79 15.64
N ALA A 27 9.17 26.83 16.44
CA ALA A 27 9.07 25.43 16.04
C ALA A 27 8.14 25.23 14.85
N VAL A 28 6.97 25.90 14.83
CA VAL A 28 6.03 25.78 13.69
C VAL A 28 6.57 26.41 12.41
N VAL A 29 7.33 27.51 12.51
CA VAL A 29 8.00 28.12 11.36
C VAL A 29 9.04 27.15 10.77
N VAL A 30 9.88 26.55 11.62
CA VAL A 30 10.85 25.54 11.20
C VAL A 30 10.17 24.33 10.57
N ALA A 31 9.10 23.81 11.19
CA ALA A 31 8.31 22.70 10.64
C ALA A 31 7.72 23.04 9.27
N GLY A 32 7.22 24.26 9.06
CA GLY A 32 6.73 24.73 7.76
C GLY A 32 7.82 24.70 6.68
N PHE A 33 9.03 25.16 7.01
CA PHE A 33 10.17 25.08 6.08
C PHE A 33 10.59 23.64 5.79
N VAL A 34 10.56 22.75 6.78
CA VAL A 34 10.84 21.31 6.57
C VAL A 34 9.81 20.70 5.61
N THR A 35 8.53 20.97 5.81
CA THR A 35 7.46 20.50 4.91
C THR A 35 7.63 21.05 3.50
N LEU A 36 7.95 22.35 3.36
CA LEU A 36 8.26 22.96 2.06
C LEU A 36 9.47 22.28 1.38
N ALA A 37 10.51 22.01 2.16
CA ALA A 37 11.70 21.33 1.73
C ALA A 37 11.42 19.90 1.22
N ILE A 38 10.48 19.19 1.85
CA ILE A 38 10.01 17.86 1.43
C ILE A 38 9.22 18.00 0.12
N ALA A 39 8.27 18.93 0.06
CA ALA A 39 7.42 19.14 -1.10
C ALA A 39 8.19 19.48 -2.39
N ILE A 40 9.27 20.26 -2.28
CA ILE A 40 10.11 20.61 -3.45
C ILE A 40 11.00 19.43 -3.87
N ARG A 41 11.47 18.61 -2.92
CA ARG A 41 12.44 17.54 -3.20
C ARG A 41 11.80 16.24 -3.64
N ILE A 42 10.55 15.99 -3.25
CA ILE A 42 9.83 14.76 -3.57
C ILE A 42 8.75 15.13 -4.59
N PRO A 43 9.07 15.11 -5.90
CA PRO A 43 8.05 15.24 -6.91
C PRO A 43 7.05 14.08 -6.73
N ASP A 44 5.78 14.41 -6.50
CA ASP A 44 4.70 13.44 -6.51
C ASP A 44 4.67 12.82 -7.92
N PRO A 45 5.01 11.53 -8.08
CA PRO A 45 5.01 10.92 -9.39
C PRO A 45 3.60 11.00 -9.96
N VAL A 46 3.42 11.86 -10.96
CA VAL A 46 2.19 11.96 -11.73
C VAL A 46 1.76 10.55 -12.10
N VAL A 47 0.56 10.16 -11.67
CA VAL A 47 -0.07 8.90 -12.07
C VAL A 47 -0.06 8.88 -13.59
N ALA A 48 0.91 8.17 -14.16
CA ALA A 48 1.07 8.10 -15.60
C ALA A 48 -0.24 7.59 -16.21
N GLU A 49 -0.61 8.09 -17.39
CA GLU A 49 -1.76 7.61 -18.18
C GLU A 49 -1.78 6.07 -18.30
N ASP A 50 -0.60 5.48 -18.22
CA ASP A 50 -0.35 4.04 -18.16
C ASP A 50 -1.05 3.32 -16.99
N TYR A 51 -1.31 3.97 -15.84
CA TYR A 51 -2.05 3.36 -14.72
C TYR A 51 -3.51 3.10 -15.09
N TYR A 52 -4.13 4.03 -15.83
CA TYR A 52 -5.49 3.87 -16.33
C TYR A 52 -5.55 2.82 -17.44
N ARG A 53 -4.56 2.82 -18.34
CA ARG A 53 -4.37 1.77 -19.36
C ARG A 53 -4.18 0.39 -18.73
N ARG A 54 -3.35 0.29 -17.67
CA ARG A 54 -3.12 -0.98 -16.95
C ARG A 54 -4.38 -1.51 -16.31
N GLY A 55 -5.17 -0.64 -15.67
CA GLY A 55 -6.47 -1.04 -15.09
C GLY A 55 -7.47 -1.55 -16.15
N LEU A 56 -7.48 -0.95 -17.34
CA LEU A 56 -8.30 -1.37 -18.47
C LEU A 56 -7.81 -2.71 -19.08
N GLU A 57 -6.51 -2.87 -19.28
CA GLU A 57 -5.91 -4.08 -19.85
C GLU A 57 -6.06 -5.30 -18.92
N ILE A 58 -5.96 -5.10 -17.60
CA ILE A 58 -6.21 -6.16 -16.62
C ILE A 58 -7.66 -6.65 -16.73
N ASN A 59 -8.65 -5.76 -16.84
CA ASN A 59 -10.05 -6.18 -17.03
C ASN A 59 -10.26 -6.93 -18.36
N LYS A 60 -9.58 -6.51 -19.43
CA LYS A 60 -9.71 -7.16 -20.75
C LYS A 60 -9.14 -8.58 -20.73
N THR A 61 -7.96 -8.76 -20.15
CA THR A 61 -7.31 -10.08 -20.04
C THR A 61 -8.07 -11.01 -19.10
N LEU A 62 -8.62 -10.50 -17.99
CA LEU A 62 -9.51 -11.27 -17.10
C LEU A 62 -10.80 -11.71 -17.82
N ALA A 63 -11.39 -10.82 -18.63
CA ALA A 63 -12.60 -11.14 -19.41
C ALA A 63 -12.33 -12.23 -20.46
N GLU A 64 -11.21 -12.14 -21.18
CA GLU A 64 -10.80 -13.17 -22.15
C GLU A 64 -10.52 -14.53 -21.46
N GLN A 65 -9.82 -14.54 -20.33
CA GLN A 65 -9.59 -15.76 -19.56
C GLN A 65 -10.91 -16.38 -19.05
N LYS A 66 -11.85 -15.54 -18.61
CA LYS A 66 -13.18 -16.00 -18.16
C LYS A 66 -14.03 -16.55 -19.32
N ALA A 67 -13.89 -15.98 -20.52
CA ALA A 67 -14.55 -16.48 -21.73
C ALA A 67 -13.97 -17.83 -22.19
N LEU A 68 -12.67 -18.07 -21.96
CA LEU A 68 -12.00 -19.33 -22.27
C LEU A 68 -12.15 -20.39 -21.17
N ALA A 69 -12.56 -20.02 -19.96
CA ALA A 69 -12.73 -20.94 -18.84
C ALA A 69 -13.66 -22.15 -19.13
N PRO A 70 -14.83 -21.98 -19.78
CA PRO A 70 -15.68 -23.11 -20.15
C PRO A 70 -15.01 -24.05 -21.17
N ALA A 71 -14.30 -23.50 -22.15
CA ALA A 71 -13.58 -24.27 -23.16
C ALA A 71 -12.41 -25.06 -22.55
N MET A 72 -11.68 -24.44 -21.61
CA MET A 72 -10.62 -25.09 -20.86
C MET A 72 -11.16 -26.20 -19.94
N GLN A 73 -12.31 -25.96 -19.29
CA GLN A 73 -12.97 -26.95 -18.45
C GLN A 73 -13.49 -28.13 -19.30
N ALA A 74 -14.09 -27.88 -20.47
CA ALA A 74 -14.52 -28.92 -21.40
C ALA A 74 -13.36 -29.78 -21.92
N ARG A 75 -12.22 -29.16 -22.26
CA ARG A 75 -11.01 -29.90 -22.68
C ARG A 75 -10.46 -30.79 -21.56
N ASN A 76 -10.48 -30.30 -20.33
CA ASN A 76 -10.05 -31.09 -19.17
C ASN A 76 -11.01 -32.25 -18.90
N HIS A 77 -12.33 -32.04 -19.07
CA HIS A 77 -13.32 -33.13 -18.94
C HIS A 77 -13.19 -34.21 -20.03
N ALA A 78 -12.77 -33.86 -21.25
CA ALA A 78 -12.55 -34.82 -22.34
C ALA A 78 -11.27 -35.67 -22.18
N ALA A 79 -10.28 -35.17 -21.42
CA ALA A 79 -9.04 -35.88 -21.15
C ALA A 79 -9.14 -36.83 -19.94
N THR A 80 -10.26 -36.80 -19.20
CA THR A 80 -10.52 -37.77 -18.13
C THR A 80 -11.04 -39.07 -18.75
N PRO A 81 -10.32 -40.20 -18.66
CA PRO A 81 -10.83 -41.46 -19.15
C PRO A 81 -12.08 -41.84 -18.37
N VAL A 82 -13.21 -42.03 -19.07
CA VAL A 82 -14.35 -42.73 -18.49
C VAL A 82 -13.92 -44.18 -18.27
N VAL A 83 -13.69 -44.57 -17.02
CA VAL A 83 -13.54 -45.99 -16.68
C VAL A 83 -14.89 -46.63 -16.99
N SER A 84 -14.95 -47.33 -18.13
CA SER A 84 -16.08 -48.19 -18.47
C SER A 84 -16.00 -49.42 -17.55
N GLU A 85 -16.77 -49.41 -16.46
CA GLU A 85 -17.13 -50.63 -15.75
C GLU A 85 -18.02 -51.48 -16.66
N GLY A 86 -17.41 -52.25 -17.56
CA GLY A 86 -18.21 -52.98 -18.54
C GLY A 86 -17.49 -53.82 -19.56
N SER A 87 -16.39 -54.52 -19.23
CA SER A 87 -15.95 -55.67 -20.05
C SER A 87 -14.76 -56.40 -19.42
N ALA A 88 -15.03 -57.50 -18.71
CA ALA A 88 -14.29 -58.76 -18.83
C ALA A 88 -14.93 -59.82 -17.92
N THR A 89 -15.96 -60.48 -18.43
CA THR A 89 -16.33 -61.83 -18.02
C THR A 89 -15.28 -62.85 -18.49
N SER A 90 -15.06 -63.91 -17.70
CA SER A 90 -14.49 -65.25 -17.99
C SER A 90 -12.96 -65.56 -17.85
N THR A 91 -12.56 -66.08 -16.67
CA THR A 91 -12.11 -67.48 -16.30
C THR A 91 -11.41 -68.37 -17.37
N PRO A 92 -10.39 -69.27 -17.12
CA PRO A 92 -10.14 -70.16 -15.93
C PRO A 92 -8.68 -70.44 -15.42
N ALA A 93 -8.64 -70.89 -14.14
CA ALA A 93 -7.86 -71.99 -13.49
C ALA A 93 -6.31 -72.14 -13.56
N GLN A 94 -5.67 -72.40 -12.38
CA GLN A 94 -4.98 -73.67 -11.97
C GLN A 94 -4.30 -73.47 -10.58
N LYS A 95 -4.79 -74.02 -9.44
CA LYS A 95 -4.58 -75.35 -8.77
C LYS A 95 -3.11 -75.68 -8.41
N PRO A 96 -2.77 -76.53 -7.40
CA PRO A 96 -3.59 -77.43 -6.55
C PRO A 96 -4.15 -76.83 -5.26
#